data_AF-A0AA38X2L0-F1
#
_entry.id   AF-A0AA38X2L0-F1
#
_cell.length_a   1.000
_cell.length_b   1.000
_cell.length_c   1.000
_cell.angle_alpha   90.00
_cell.angle_beta   90.00
_cell.angle_gamma   90.00
#
_symmetry.space_group_name_H-M   'P 1'
#
loop_
_entity.id
_entity.type
_entity.pdbx_description
1 polymer ?
#
loop_
_entity_poly.entity_id
_entity_poly.type
_entity_poly.pdbx_seq_one_letter_code
_entity_poly.pdbx_strand_id
1 'polypeptide(L)'
;MSSVSIHVENRQSGKNANANVPVNGHKQTFGSLYGGTFGGQVTVDAIFVQSPGTAQGVKIVVSDAQGHQKAVLDDNGTPYVIGSVTDITNWTISATKQ
;
A
#
# COMPACT_ATOMS: atom_id res chain seq x y z
N MET A 1 -13.00 5.31 13.63
CA MET A 1 -11.97 4.27 13.40
C MET A 1 -10.75 4.95 12.79
N SER A 2 -9.53 4.63 13.24
CA SER A 2 -8.29 5.20 12.67
C SER A 2 -7.90 4.49 11.37
N SER A 3 -7.31 5.22 10.43
CA SER A 3 -6.78 4.68 9.18
C SER A 3 -5.46 5.38 8.83
N VAL A 4 -4.62 4.70 8.05
CA VAL A 4 -3.41 5.26 7.46
C VAL A 4 -3.61 5.46 5.96
N SER A 5 -3.13 6.59 5.42
CA SER A 5 -3.21 6.87 3.98
C SER A 5 -2.00 6.26 3.28
N ILE A 6 -2.24 5.36 2.34
CA ILE A 6 -1.24 4.66 1.56
C ILE A 6 -1.26 5.19 0.13
N HIS A 7 -0.10 5.66 -0.31
CA HIS A 7 0.16 6.08 -1.67
C HIS A 7 0.73 4.92 -2.48
N VAL A 8 0.28 4.81 -3.72
CA VAL A 8 0.88 3.94 -4.72
C VAL A 8 1.11 4.74 -6.01
N GLU A 9 2.24 4.48 -6.66
CA GLU A 9 2.59 5.17 -7.90
C GLU A 9 3.28 4.26 -8.92
N ASN A 10 2.99 4.56 -10.18
CA ASN A 10 3.65 4.05 -11.35
C ASN A 10 4.39 5.22 -12.00
N ARG A 11 5.67 5.39 -11.68
CA ARG A 11 6.51 6.50 -12.14
C ARG A 11 6.74 6.47 -13.64
N GLN A 12 6.67 5.28 -14.27
CA GLN A 12 6.82 5.15 -15.71
C GLN A 12 5.62 5.71 -16.47
N SER A 13 4.39 5.49 -15.97
CA SER A 13 3.17 6.00 -16.60
C SER A 13 2.66 7.32 -16.02
N GLY A 14 3.19 7.73 -14.85
CA GLY A 14 2.73 8.88 -14.07
C GLY A 14 1.46 8.64 -13.25
N LYS A 15 0.82 7.46 -13.35
CA LYS A 15 -0.38 7.13 -12.57
C LYS A 15 -0.05 6.97 -11.09
N ASN A 16 -0.88 7.56 -10.24
CA ASN A 16 -0.76 7.42 -8.79
C ASN A 16 -2.14 7.52 -8.11
N ALA A 17 -2.22 7.05 -6.87
CA ALA A 17 -3.45 7.10 -6.08
C ALA A 17 -3.16 7.00 -4.58
N ASN A 18 -4.10 7.48 -3.77
CA ASN A 18 -4.12 7.31 -2.33
C ASN A 18 -5.34 6.48 -1.92
N ALA A 19 -5.19 5.61 -0.92
CA ALA A 19 -6.31 4.93 -0.28
C ALA A 19 -6.07 4.80 1.23
N ASN A 20 -7.16 4.77 1.98
CA ASN A 20 -7.11 4.60 3.43
C ASN A 20 -7.15 3.12 3.79
N VAL A 21 -6.17 2.67 4.58
CA VAL A 21 -6.14 1.33 5.18
C VAL A 21 -6.55 1.45 6.66
N PRO A 22 -7.66 0.82 7.09
CA PRO A 22 -8.08 0.85 8.49
C PRO A 22 -7.04 0.17 9.40
N VAL A 23 -6.82 0.77 10.57
CA VAL A 23 -5.92 0.21 11.59
C VAL A 23 -6.69 -0.81 12.44
N ASN A 24 -6.93 -2.00 11.88
CA ASN A 24 -7.66 -3.10 12.52
C ASN A 24 -7.04 -4.49 12.27
N GLY A 25 -5.90 -4.55 11.57
CA GLY A 25 -5.18 -5.79 11.25
C GLY A 25 -5.81 -6.64 10.15
N HIS A 26 -6.98 -6.26 9.60
CA HIS A 26 -7.58 -6.98 8.48
C HIS A 26 -6.81 -6.71 7.19
N LYS A 27 -6.61 -7.76 6.41
CA LYS A 27 -5.98 -7.67 5.09
C LYS A 27 -6.97 -7.13 4.06
N GLN A 28 -6.53 -6.17 3.27
CA GLN A 28 -7.24 -5.67 2.09
C GLN A 28 -6.38 -5.88 0.85
N THR A 29 -7.02 -6.11 -0.30
CA THR A 29 -6.30 -6.22 -1.57
C THR A 29 -6.08 -4.85 -2.19
N PHE A 30 -4.96 -4.64 -2.87
CA PHE A 30 -4.76 -3.38 -3.62
C PHE A 30 -5.81 -3.20 -4.72
N GLY A 31 -6.30 -4.28 -5.33
CA GLY A 31 -7.42 -4.23 -6.26
C GLY A 31 -8.69 -3.62 -5.64
N SER A 32 -9.03 -3.98 -4.40
CA SER A 32 -10.19 -3.40 -3.70
C SER A 32 -10.01 -1.92 -3.36
N LEU A 33 -8.77 -1.50 -3.09
CA LEU A 33 -8.45 -0.13 -2.67
C LEU A 33 -8.29 0.83 -3.85
N TYR A 34 -7.73 0.36 -4.96
CA TYR A 34 -7.25 1.21 -6.07
C TYR A 34 -7.81 0.81 -7.44
N GLY A 35 -8.54 -0.31 -7.56
CA GLY A 35 -8.99 -0.85 -8.84
C GLY A 35 -9.81 0.14 -9.69
N GLY A 36 -10.61 1.00 -9.04
CA GLY A 36 -11.36 2.07 -9.72
C GLY A 36 -10.46 3.13 -10.36
N THR A 37 -9.34 3.47 -9.73
CA THR A 37 -8.39 4.48 -10.25
C THR A 37 -7.49 3.90 -11.34
N PHE A 38 -7.09 2.64 -11.21
CA PHE A 38 -6.15 2.00 -12.15
C PHE A 38 -6.82 1.29 -13.32
N GLY A 39 -8.15 1.07 -13.29
CA GLY A 39 -8.89 0.43 -14.38
C GLY A 39 -8.79 -1.11 -14.37
N GLY A 40 -8.77 -1.72 -13.18
CA GLY A 40 -8.80 -3.17 -13.00
C GLY A 40 -7.45 -3.83 -12.68
N GLN A 41 -6.33 -3.29 -13.17
CA GLN A 41 -4.98 -3.74 -12.81
C GLN A 41 -4.18 -2.64 -12.14
N VAL A 42 -3.81 -2.84 -10.88
CA VAL A 42 -3.00 -1.92 -10.09
C VAL A 42 -1.53 -2.20 -10.38
N THR A 43 -0.99 -1.57 -11.42
CA THR A 43 0.43 -1.71 -11.81
C THR A 43 1.25 -0.56 -11.27
N VAL A 44 2.22 -0.83 -10.39
CA VAL A 44 2.98 0.20 -9.66
C VAL A 44 4.45 -0.20 -9.50
N ASP A 45 5.31 0.76 -9.18
CA ASP A 45 6.72 0.52 -8.85
C ASP A 45 7.12 1.03 -7.45
N ALA A 46 6.25 1.80 -6.78
CA ALA A 46 6.47 2.24 -5.41
C ALA A 46 5.18 2.28 -4.56
N ILE A 47 5.33 2.02 -3.25
CA ILE A 47 4.28 2.06 -2.23
C ILE A 47 4.83 2.79 -0.99
N PHE A 48 4.10 3.76 -0.42
CA PHE A 48 4.50 4.45 0.82
C PHE A 48 3.33 4.98 1.62
N VAL A 49 3.61 5.39 2.86
CA VAL A 49 2.66 6.14 3.69
C VAL A 49 2.63 7.60 3.23
N GLN A 50 1.48 8.08 2.78
CA GLN A 50 1.30 9.45 2.30
C GLN A 50 1.36 10.50 3.42
N SER A 51 0.92 10.12 4.63
CA SER A 51 0.85 11.00 5.80
C SER A 51 1.52 10.31 6.99
N PRO A 52 2.86 10.29 7.05
CA PRO A 52 3.60 9.38 7.91
C PRO A 52 3.33 9.58 9.41
N GLY A 53 3.09 10.82 9.85
CA GLY A 53 2.66 11.12 11.22
C GLY A 53 1.36 10.43 11.66
N THR A 54 0.47 10.06 10.72
CA THR A 54 -0.75 9.27 11.02
C THR A 54 -0.49 7.78 11.23
N ALA A 55 0.69 7.31 10.83
CA ALA A 55 1.13 5.92 10.97
C ALA A 55 2.02 5.68 12.20
N GLN A 56 2.27 6.69 13.03
CA GLN A 56 3.05 6.52 14.26
C GLN A 56 2.42 5.44 15.16
N GLY A 57 3.24 4.48 15.59
CA GLY A 57 2.78 3.33 16.38
C GLY A 57 1.86 2.38 15.61
N VAL A 58 1.92 2.37 14.28
CA VAL A 58 1.16 1.44 13.41
C VAL A 58 2.14 0.59 12.61
N LYS A 59 1.99 -0.72 12.70
CA LYS A 59 2.68 -1.67 11.83
C LYS A 59 1.88 -1.86 10.55
N ILE A 60 2.45 -1.47 9.41
CA ILE A 60 1.83 -1.60 8.08
C ILE A 60 2.61 -2.65 7.29
N VAL A 61 1.94 -3.73 6.91
CA VAL A 61 2.56 -4.87 6.23
C VAL A 61 2.00 -5.01 4.83
N VAL A 62 2.88 -5.15 3.84
CA VAL A 62 2.55 -5.48 2.46
C VAL A 62 3.00 -6.91 2.17
N SER A 63 2.12 -7.73 1.60
CA SER A 63 2.39 -9.10 1.20
C SER A 63 1.99 -9.35 -0.25
N ASP A 64 2.72 -10.21 -0.96
CA ASP A 64 2.35 -10.65 -2.29
C ASP A 64 1.11 -11.55 -2.29
N ALA A 65 0.67 -11.97 -3.48
CA ALA A 65 -0.52 -12.80 -3.66
C ALA A 65 -0.38 -14.19 -3.01
N GLN A 66 0.86 -14.66 -2.78
CA GLN A 66 1.17 -15.90 -2.10
C GLN A 66 1.24 -15.74 -0.57
N GLY A 67 1.15 -14.50 -0.09
CA GLY A 67 1.21 -14.16 1.33
C GLY A 67 2.63 -13.94 1.87
N HIS A 68 3.66 -13.92 1.02
CA HIS A 68 5.01 -13.59 1.46
C HIS A 68 5.09 -12.09 1.75
N GLN A 69 5.65 -11.74 2.90
CA GLN A 69 5.88 -10.33 3.24
C GLN A 69 6.89 -9.71 2.27
N LYS A 70 6.52 -8.59 1.66
CA LYS A 70 7.36 -7.82 0.74
C LYS A 70 7.92 -6.59 1.40
N ALA A 71 7.15 -5.95 2.29
CA ALA A 71 7.57 -4.75 2.99
C ALA A 71 6.87 -4.58 4.34
N VAL A 72 7.54 -3.86 5.23
CA VAL A 72 6.92 -3.16 6.36
C VAL A 72 7.14 -1.68 6.11
N LEU A 73 6.05 -0.93 6.00
CA LEU A 73 6.14 0.51 5.73
C LEU A 73 6.35 1.25 7.06
N ASP A 74 7.17 2.30 7.02
CA ASP A 74 7.51 3.12 8.17
C ASP A 74 6.66 4.41 8.25
N ASP A 75 6.74 5.07 9.39
CA ASP A 75 6.12 6.36 9.67
C ASP A 75 7.01 7.55 9.26
N ASN A 76 8.03 7.33 8.43
CA ASN A 76 8.80 8.37 7.76
C ASN A 76 8.36 8.59 6.32
N GLY A 77 7.49 7.72 5.78
CA GLY A 77 7.01 7.81 4.40
C GLY A 77 8.01 7.28 3.38
N THR A 78 8.98 6.47 3.83
CA THR A 78 9.98 5.87 2.93
C THR A 78 9.27 4.95 1.92
N PRO A 79 9.47 5.13 0.61
CA PRO A 79 8.92 4.23 -0.38
C PRO A 79 9.53 2.83 -0.32
N TYR A 80 8.66 1.83 -0.30
CA TYR A 80 9.00 0.50 -0.77
C TYR A 80 9.06 0.52 -2.28
N VAL A 81 10.27 0.46 -2.83
CA VAL A 81 10.53 0.39 -4.28
C VAL A 81 10.56 -1.07 -4.71
N ILE A 82 9.65 -1.45 -5.60
CA ILE A 82 9.50 -2.84 -6.08
C ILE A 82 10.62 -3.21 -7.08
N GLY A 83 11.21 -2.21 -7.73
CA GLY A 83 12.32 -2.35 -8.69
C GLY A 83 11.88 -2.51 -10.14
N SER A 84 10.61 -2.83 -10.38
CA SER A 84 9.97 -2.80 -11.71
C SER A 84 8.46 -2.60 -11.57
N VAL A 85 7.82 -2.13 -12.64
CA VAL A 85 6.36 -2.03 -12.69
C VAL A 85 5.76 -3.42 -12.52
N THR A 86 5.02 -3.62 -11.43
CA THR A 86 4.47 -4.91 -11.01
C THR A 86 2.96 -4.79 -10.83
N ASP A 87 2.22 -5.78 -11.32
CA ASP A 87 0.80 -5.92 -11.00
C ASP A 87 0.65 -6.41 -9.55
N ILE A 88 0.18 -5.50 -8.68
CA ILE A 88 -0.03 -5.78 -7.26
C ILE A 88 -1.52 -5.96 -6.93
N THR A 89 -2.40 -6.12 -7.91
CA THR A 89 -3.86 -6.18 -7.71
C THR A 89 -4.27 -7.18 -6.61
N ASN A 90 -3.62 -8.34 -6.59
CA ASN A 90 -3.88 -9.42 -5.62
C ASN A 90 -2.94 -9.42 -4.41
N TRP A 91 -2.03 -8.45 -4.31
CA TRP A 91 -1.25 -8.25 -3.09
C TRP A 91 -2.16 -7.74 -1.99
N THR A 92 -1.71 -7.91 -0.75
CA THR A 92 -2.48 -7.47 0.43
C THR A 92 -1.70 -6.46 1.25
N ILE A 93 -2.46 -5.58 1.92
CA ILE A 93 -1.97 -4.63 2.91
C ILE A 93 -2.82 -4.72 4.17
N SER A 94 -2.18 -4.58 5.33
CA SER A 94 -2.85 -4.53 6.63
C SER A 94 -2.14 -3.52 7.53
N ALA A 95 -2.90 -2.83 8.38
CA ALA A 95 -2.38 -1.91 9.39
C ALA A 95 -2.85 -2.33 10.80
N THR A 96 -1.92 -2.47 11.75
CA THR A 96 -2.21 -2.88 13.13
C THR A 96 -1.53 -1.93 14.11
N LYS A 97 -2.24 -1.50 15.15
CA LYS A 97 -1.66 -0.68 16.22
C LYS A 97 -0.63 -1.51 17.02
N GLN A 98 0.53 -0.92 17.30
CA GLN A 98 1.57 -1.51 18.16
C GLN A 98 1.35 -1.19 19.63
#